data_AF-A0ABD3PBW9-F1
#
_entry.id   AF-A0ABD3PBW9-F1
#
_cell.length_a   1.000
_cell.length_b   1.000
_cell.length_c   1.000
_cell.angle_alpha   90.00
_cell.angle_beta   90.00
_cell.angle_gamma   90.00
#
_symmetry.space_group_name_H-M   'P 1'
#
loop_
_entity.id
_entity.type
_entity.pdbx_description
1 polymer ?
#
loop_
_entity_poly.entity_id
_entity_poly.type
_entity_poly.pdbx_seq_one_letter_code
_entity_poly.pdbx_strand_id
1 'polypeptide(L)'
;MEDEFRIGGSKGHIEESVTDPLFITLYNAFRWKMIPNCTGRYTCRDHKAVSHLNPSQLLRACGAEEDTIESLLEYSVEFDEEKRKDPILVIPFACDQSTGLISYVKRDGGGHAASFVHTLNSESGFQRKLCALGVVLSDKHRVSNKTN
;
A
#
# COMPACT_ATOMS: atom_id res chain seq x y z
N MET A 1 -8.43 -2.95 -25.26
CA MET A 1 -7.08 -3.50 -25.05
C MET A 1 -6.62 -2.86 -23.77
N GLU A 2 -6.66 -3.59 -22.67
CA GLU A 2 -6.08 -3.06 -21.42
C GLU A 2 -4.57 -3.11 -21.58
N ASP A 3 -3.92 -1.96 -21.48
CA ASP A 3 -2.48 -1.86 -21.62
C ASP A 3 -1.80 -2.57 -20.44
N GLU A 4 -1.12 -3.66 -20.74
CA GLU A 4 -0.36 -4.45 -19.77
C GLU A 4 0.87 -3.65 -19.31
N PHE A 5 0.90 -3.21 -18.05
CA PHE A 5 2.01 -2.47 -17.49
C PHE A 5 3.03 -3.41 -16.87
N ARG A 6 4.28 -3.39 -17.38
CA ARG A 6 5.34 -4.28 -16.91
C ARG A 6 6.20 -3.64 -15.83
N ILE A 7 6.43 -4.38 -14.75
CA ILE A 7 7.27 -3.97 -13.63
C ILE A 7 8.28 -5.06 -13.25
N GLY A 8 9.41 -4.68 -12.65
CA GLY A 8 10.42 -5.63 -12.20
C GLY A 8 11.45 -6.00 -13.24
N GLY A 9 11.78 -7.29 -13.36
CA GLY A 9 12.68 -7.83 -14.40
C GLY A 9 14.17 -7.46 -14.30
N SER A 10 14.59 -6.79 -13.23
CA SER A 10 16.00 -6.38 -13.04
C SER A 10 16.53 -6.85 -11.69
N LYS A 11 17.86 -7.06 -11.60
CA LYS A 11 18.58 -7.34 -10.33
C LYS A 11 18.04 -8.54 -9.52
N GLY A 12 17.72 -9.64 -10.19
CA GLY A 12 17.25 -10.88 -9.53
C GLY A 12 15.76 -10.91 -9.20
N HIS A 13 14.99 -9.97 -9.77
CA HIS A 13 13.54 -9.92 -9.63
C HIS A 13 12.84 -10.48 -10.85
N ILE A 14 11.68 -11.10 -10.64
CA ILE A 14 10.83 -11.61 -11.72
C ILE A 14 10.10 -10.40 -12.33
N GLU A 15 9.96 -10.39 -13.66
CA GLU A 15 9.09 -9.44 -14.35
C GLU A 15 7.63 -9.81 -14.11
N GLU A 16 6.81 -8.82 -13.77
CA GLU A 16 5.39 -8.99 -13.51
C GLU A 16 4.58 -8.03 -14.38
N SER A 17 3.42 -8.52 -14.82
CA SER A 17 2.43 -7.74 -15.53
C SER A 17 1.36 -7.26 -14.56
N VAL A 18 1.01 -5.98 -14.63
CA VAL A 18 -0.06 -5.38 -13.82
C VAL A 18 -1.04 -4.66 -14.73
N THR A 19 -2.32 -4.89 -14.48
CA THR A 19 -3.44 -4.27 -15.22
C THR A 19 -4.30 -3.37 -14.34
N ASP A 20 -4.10 -3.38 -13.01
CA ASP A 20 -4.86 -2.57 -12.08
C ASP A 20 -4.64 -1.06 -12.31
N PRO A 21 -5.68 -0.29 -12.69
CA PRO A 21 -5.51 1.12 -13.05
C PRO A 21 -5.03 1.98 -11.89
N LEU A 22 -5.44 1.67 -10.66
CA LEU A 22 -5.07 2.45 -9.48
C LEU A 22 -3.61 2.19 -9.09
N PHE A 23 -3.17 0.93 -9.20
CA PHE A 23 -1.77 0.56 -9.07
C PHE A 23 -0.92 1.34 -10.08
N ILE A 24 -1.29 1.30 -11.36
CA ILE A 24 -0.53 1.96 -12.45
C ILE A 24 -0.48 3.47 -12.22
N THR A 25 -1.62 4.08 -11.86
CA THR A 25 -1.71 5.52 -11.55
C THR A 25 -0.78 5.89 -10.41
N LEU A 26 -0.85 5.16 -9.29
CA LEU A 26 0.01 5.41 -8.13
C LEU A 26 1.49 5.15 -8.43
N TYR A 27 1.79 4.12 -9.23
CA TYR A 27 3.14 3.77 -9.65
C TYR A 27 3.77 4.87 -10.51
N ASN A 28 3.00 5.49 -11.40
CA ASN A 28 3.50 6.56 -12.28
C ASN A 28 3.57 7.92 -11.57
N ALA A 29 2.76 8.16 -10.53
CA ALA A 29 2.73 9.44 -9.81
C ALA A 29 3.93 9.68 -8.89
N PHE A 30 4.58 8.61 -8.39
CA PHE A 30 5.69 8.72 -7.45
C PHE A 30 6.88 7.86 -7.86
N ARG A 31 8.05 8.14 -7.27
CA ARG A 31 9.25 7.34 -7.51
C ARG A 31 9.24 6.11 -6.62
N TRP A 32 8.85 4.99 -7.19
CA TRP A 32 8.91 3.69 -6.52
C TRP A 32 10.24 2.99 -6.77
N LYS A 33 10.81 2.40 -5.73
CA LYS A 33 11.95 1.48 -5.88
C LYS A 33 11.57 0.13 -5.34
N MET A 34 11.78 -0.90 -6.15
CA MET A 34 11.65 -2.29 -5.71
C MET A 34 12.56 -2.56 -4.51
N ILE A 35 12.02 -3.27 -3.53
CA ILE A 35 12.74 -3.70 -2.33
C ILE A 35 13.63 -4.89 -2.72
N PRO A 36 14.94 -4.87 -2.41
CA PRO A 36 15.85 -5.97 -2.78
C PRO A 36 15.33 -7.33 -2.31
N ASN A 37 15.44 -8.34 -3.17
CA ASN A 37 14.98 -9.71 -2.94
C ASN A 37 13.49 -9.84 -2.56
N CYS A 38 12.68 -8.80 -2.80
CA CYS A 38 11.23 -8.79 -2.57
C CYS A 38 10.50 -8.41 -3.86
N THR A 39 10.42 -9.35 -4.81
CA THR A 39 9.66 -9.21 -6.06
C THR A 39 8.25 -8.67 -5.81
N GLY A 40 7.77 -7.76 -6.64
CA GLY A 40 6.43 -7.21 -6.47
C GLY A 40 6.22 -6.27 -5.30
N ARG A 41 7.28 -5.86 -4.57
CA ARG A 41 7.16 -4.92 -3.45
C ARG A 41 8.04 -3.70 -3.66
N TYR A 42 7.44 -2.53 -3.54
CA TYR A 42 8.09 -1.27 -3.85
C TYR A 42 7.97 -0.30 -2.69
N THR A 43 9.04 0.40 -2.36
CA THR A 43 9.04 1.48 -1.37
C THR A 43 9.08 2.84 -2.07
N CYS A 44 8.30 3.80 -1.56
CA CYS A 44 8.28 5.15 -2.11
C CYS A 44 9.58 5.89 -1.76
N ARG A 45 10.23 6.46 -2.77
CA ARG A 45 11.47 7.26 -2.63
C ARG A 45 11.19 8.71 -2.29
N ASP A 46 9.96 9.16 -2.46
CA ASP A 46 9.53 10.53 -2.18
C ASP A 46 9.09 10.72 -0.72
N HIS A 47 9.71 9.98 0.20
CA HIS A 47 9.33 9.90 1.62
C HIS A 47 9.01 11.27 2.24
N LYS A 48 9.84 12.30 2.04
CA LYS A 48 9.59 13.63 2.61
C LYS A 48 8.27 14.25 2.15
N ALA A 49 7.86 13.98 0.90
CA ALA A 49 6.64 14.51 0.31
C ALA A 49 5.40 13.68 0.67
N VAL A 50 5.57 12.39 1.00
CA VAL A 50 4.42 11.49 1.19
C VAL A 50 4.27 10.95 2.61
N SER A 51 5.30 11.00 3.45
CA SER A 51 5.26 10.34 4.78
C SER A 51 4.29 10.98 5.76
N HIS A 52 3.76 12.16 5.47
CA HIS A 52 2.71 12.80 6.27
C HIS A 52 1.31 12.51 5.74
N LEU A 53 1.20 11.85 4.58
CA LEU A 53 -0.05 11.47 3.96
C LEU A 53 -0.45 10.08 4.45
N ASN A 54 -1.67 9.94 4.95
CA ASN A 54 -2.25 8.61 5.13
C ASN A 54 -2.53 7.98 3.75
N PRO A 55 -2.84 6.66 3.68
CA PRO A 55 -3.12 5.97 2.43
C PRO A 55 -4.13 6.67 1.52
N SER A 56 -5.30 7.05 2.06
CA SER A 56 -6.34 7.74 1.30
C SER A 56 -5.90 9.11 0.78
N GLN A 57 -5.12 9.87 1.56
CA GLN A 57 -4.52 11.13 1.14
C GLN A 57 -3.45 10.94 0.05
N LEU A 58 -2.67 9.85 0.13
CA LEU A 58 -1.68 9.50 -0.89
C LEU A 58 -2.36 9.21 -2.24
N LEU A 59 -3.52 8.52 -2.22
CA LEU A 59 -4.31 8.25 -3.42
C LEU A 59 -4.87 9.54 -4.03
N ARG A 60 -5.39 10.47 -3.21
CA ARG A 60 -5.78 11.81 -3.72
C ARG A 60 -4.59 12.54 -4.34
N ALA A 61 -3.43 12.48 -3.68
CA ALA A 61 -2.21 13.13 -4.17
C ALA A 61 -1.66 12.51 -5.47
N CYS A 62 -1.98 11.24 -5.78
CA CYS A 62 -1.61 10.62 -7.06
C CYS A 62 -2.60 10.93 -8.20
N GLY A 63 -3.70 11.64 -7.92
CA GLY A 63 -4.73 11.97 -8.89
C GLY A 63 -5.79 10.87 -9.07
N ALA A 64 -5.93 9.95 -8.12
CA ALA A 64 -7.06 9.02 -8.13
C ALA A 64 -8.37 9.77 -7.89
N GLU A 65 -9.42 9.38 -8.63
CA GLU A 65 -10.77 9.96 -8.51
C GLU A 65 -11.36 9.73 -7.12
N GLU A 66 -12.09 10.72 -6.59
CA GLU A 66 -12.65 10.65 -5.22
C GLU A 66 -13.63 9.48 -5.08
N ASP A 67 -14.52 9.28 -6.06
CA ASP A 67 -15.46 8.15 -6.09
C ASP A 67 -14.74 6.79 -6.03
N THR A 68 -13.57 6.69 -6.68
CA THR A 68 -12.74 5.48 -6.61
C THR A 68 -12.21 5.32 -5.19
N ILE A 69 -11.64 6.37 -4.59
CA ILE A 69 -11.07 6.33 -3.23
C ILE A 69 -12.14 5.97 -2.19
N GLU A 70 -13.34 6.55 -2.28
CA GLU A 70 -14.45 6.29 -1.36
C GLU A 70 -14.99 4.86 -1.47
N SER A 71 -14.88 4.24 -2.65
CA SER A 71 -15.28 2.85 -2.87
C SER A 71 -14.29 1.83 -2.29
N LEU A 72 -13.04 2.24 -2.01
CA LEU A 72 -12.00 1.34 -1.51
C LEU A 72 -12.23 0.98 -0.05
N LEU A 73 -11.83 -0.24 0.29
CA LEU A 73 -11.79 -0.71 1.66
C LEU A 73 -10.43 -0.37 2.28
N GLU A 74 -10.46 0.34 3.40
CA GLU A 74 -9.27 0.54 4.23
C GLU A 74 -9.35 -0.37 5.46
N TYR A 75 -8.24 -1.05 5.76
CA TYR A 75 -8.10 -1.92 6.92
C TYR A 75 -6.97 -1.41 7.82
N SER A 76 -7.25 -1.31 9.12
CA SER A 76 -6.25 -1.05 10.15
C SER A 76 -5.93 -2.32 10.91
N VAL A 77 -4.64 -2.67 10.96
CA VAL A 77 -4.16 -3.86 11.64
C VAL A 77 -3.16 -3.45 12.71
N GLU A 78 -3.57 -3.61 13.95
CA GLU A 78 -2.71 -3.51 15.12
C GLU A 78 -2.02 -4.86 15.37
N PHE A 79 -0.77 -4.82 15.80
CA PHE A 79 -0.04 -6.01 16.21
C PHE A 79 0.12 -6.01 17.72
N ASP A 80 0.24 -7.20 18.29
CA ASP A 80 0.50 -7.38 19.72
C ASP A 80 1.71 -6.55 20.18
N GLU A 81 1.54 -5.82 21.28
CA GLU A 81 2.52 -4.88 21.83
C GLU A 81 3.87 -5.57 22.14
N GLU A 82 3.82 -6.86 22.52
CA GLU A 82 5.02 -7.66 22.78
C GLU A 82 5.94 -7.76 21.55
N LYS A 83 5.38 -7.68 20.34
CA LYS A 83 6.12 -7.82 19.09
C LYS A 83 6.78 -6.52 18.62
N ARG A 84 6.51 -5.38 19.28
CA ARG A 84 7.01 -4.03 18.90
C ARG A 84 6.90 -3.75 17.40
N LYS A 85 5.81 -4.20 16.77
CA LYS A 85 5.55 -3.97 15.35
C LYS A 85 4.70 -2.73 15.21
N ASP A 86 5.11 -1.83 14.32
CA ASP A 86 4.27 -0.70 13.94
C ASP A 86 2.96 -1.21 13.33
N PRO A 87 1.80 -0.60 13.65
CA PRO A 87 0.55 -0.92 13.00
C PRO A 87 0.63 -0.63 11.50
N ILE A 88 -0.26 -1.27 10.73
CA ILE A 88 -0.35 -1.03 9.30
C ILE A 88 -1.76 -0.63 8.91
N LEU A 89 -1.83 0.23 7.89
CA LEU A 89 -3.01 0.46 7.09
C LEU A 89 -2.86 -0.26 5.75
N VAL A 90 -3.92 -0.91 5.30
CA VAL A 90 -3.95 -1.69 4.07
C VAL A 90 -5.13 -1.24 3.21
N ILE A 91 -4.85 -0.89 1.95
CA ILE A 91 -5.87 -0.63 0.93
C ILE A 91 -5.63 -1.58 -0.24
N PRO A 92 -6.46 -2.62 -0.42
CA PRO A 92 -6.48 -3.41 -1.63
C PRO A 92 -7.08 -2.60 -2.79
N PHE A 93 -6.56 -2.77 -4.01
CA PHE A 93 -7.03 -2.02 -5.19
C PHE A 93 -7.93 -2.85 -6.11
N ALA A 94 -7.42 -4.02 -6.52
CA ALA A 94 -8.13 -4.88 -7.45
C ALA A 94 -9.42 -5.44 -6.85
N CYS A 95 -10.41 -5.77 -7.68
CA CYS A 95 -11.68 -6.37 -7.23
C CYS A 95 -11.46 -7.69 -6.45
N ASP A 96 -10.42 -8.43 -6.81
CA ASP A 96 -9.99 -9.65 -6.14
C ASP A 96 -9.03 -9.40 -4.94
N GLN A 97 -8.75 -8.12 -4.65
CA GLN A 97 -7.85 -7.68 -3.59
C GLN A 97 -6.44 -8.25 -3.72
N SER A 98 -6.02 -8.56 -4.95
CA SER A 98 -4.72 -9.14 -5.26
C SER A 98 -3.58 -8.13 -5.08
N THR A 99 -3.77 -6.89 -5.53
CA THR A 99 -2.79 -5.79 -5.42
C THR A 99 -3.18 -4.80 -4.33
N GLY A 100 -2.23 -3.98 -3.89
CA GLY A 100 -2.57 -2.89 -2.99
C GLY A 100 -1.43 -2.14 -2.34
N LEU A 101 -1.84 -1.19 -1.50
CA LEU A 101 -0.98 -0.36 -0.69
C LEU A 101 -0.94 -0.89 0.75
N ILE A 102 0.27 -1.04 1.29
CA ILE A 102 0.50 -1.32 2.72
C ILE A 102 1.34 -0.19 3.28
N SER A 103 0.82 0.48 4.31
CA SER A 103 1.46 1.64 4.94
C SER A 103 1.69 1.37 6.41
N TYR A 104 2.96 1.37 6.84
CA TYR A 104 3.29 1.29 8.25
C TYR A 104 3.09 2.63 8.93
N VAL A 105 2.47 2.62 10.10
CA VAL A 105 2.17 3.80 10.91
C VAL A 105 3.27 3.96 11.97
N LYS A 106 4.16 4.90 11.75
CA LYS A 106 5.20 5.28 12.71
C LYS A 106 4.60 6.28 13.70
N ARG A 107 4.40 5.82 14.93
CA ARG A 107 4.00 6.68 16.05
C ARG A 107 5.27 7.31 16.64
N ASP A 108 5.46 8.60 16.42
CA ASP A 108 6.54 9.31 17.10
C ASP A 108 6.16 9.48 18.57
N GLY A 109 6.97 8.93 19.49
CA GLY A 109 6.73 8.94 20.94
C GLY A 109 6.69 10.33 21.60
N GLY A 110 6.72 11.41 20.82
CA GLY A 110 6.72 12.81 21.27
C GLY A 110 5.46 13.61 20.93
N GLY A 111 4.36 12.98 20.48
CA GLY A 111 3.10 13.69 20.20
C GLY A 111 3.05 14.42 18.85
N HIS A 112 3.95 14.10 17.92
CA HIS A 112 3.86 14.55 16.53
C HIS A 112 2.81 13.76 15.75
N ALA A 113 2.33 14.34 14.64
CA ALA A 113 1.48 13.64 13.69
C ALA A 113 2.16 12.36 13.21
N ALA A 114 1.40 11.26 13.13
CA ALA A 114 1.94 9.96 12.71
C ALA A 114 2.59 10.07 11.32
N SER A 115 3.73 9.40 11.13
CA SER A 115 4.38 9.30 9.81
C SER A 115 4.13 7.92 9.19
N PHE A 116 4.12 7.87 7.87
CA PHE A 116 3.75 6.68 7.12
C PHE A 116 4.91 6.21 6.25
N VAL A 117 5.14 4.89 6.26
CA VAL A 117 6.04 4.23 5.32
C VAL A 117 5.23 3.40 4.35
N HIS A 118 5.03 3.94 3.15
CA HIS A 118 4.23 3.35 2.10
C HIS A 118 5.01 2.29 1.31
N THR A 119 4.34 1.17 1.08
CA THR A 119 4.77 0.15 0.13
C THR A 119 3.66 -0.18 -0.84
N LEU A 120 3.94 -0.05 -2.13
CA LEU A 120 3.07 -0.46 -3.23
C LEU A 120 3.42 -1.91 -3.57
N ASN A 121 2.40 -2.76 -3.73
CA ASN A 121 2.61 -4.19 -3.89
C ASN A 121 1.78 -4.73 -5.07
N SER A 122 2.45 -5.41 -6.01
CA SER A 122 1.79 -6.23 -7.03
C SER A 122 1.10 -7.43 -6.39
N GLU A 123 0.38 -8.21 -7.19
CA GLU A 123 -0.33 -9.40 -6.72
C GLU A 123 0.55 -10.32 -5.89
N SER A 124 1.69 -10.71 -6.46
CA SER A 124 2.60 -11.63 -5.79
C SER A 124 3.21 -11.01 -4.52
N GLY A 125 3.53 -9.72 -4.55
CA GLY A 125 4.13 -9.00 -3.43
C GLY A 125 3.17 -8.81 -2.26
N PHE A 126 1.92 -8.50 -2.55
CA PHE A 126 0.89 -8.15 -1.57
C PHE A 126 0.49 -9.37 -0.75
N GLN A 127 0.11 -10.46 -1.41
CA GLN A 127 -0.33 -11.70 -0.76
C GLN A 127 0.77 -12.31 0.11
N ARG A 128 2.00 -12.41 -0.41
CA ARG A 128 3.13 -12.92 0.38
C ARG A 128 3.42 -12.05 1.59
N LYS A 129 3.25 -10.73 1.49
CA LYS A 129 3.48 -9.81 2.60
C LYS A 129 2.43 -9.95 3.69
N LEU A 130 1.14 -10.02 3.32
CA LEU A 130 0.06 -10.25 4.29
C LEU A 130 0.22 -11.60 4.99
N CYS A 131 0.51 -12.66 4.23
CA CYS A 131 0.80 -13.99 4.76
C CYS A 131 1.98 -13.97 5.75
N ALA A 132 3.11 -13.34 5.39
CA ALA A 132 4.28 -13.23 6.27
C ALA A 132 4.02 -12.40 7.54
N LEU A 133 3.02 -11.52 7.53
CA LEU A 133 2.58 -10.77 8.69
C LEU A 133 1.53 -11.53 9.53
N GLY A 134 0.99 -12.65 9.02
CA GLY A 134 -0.13 -13.37 9.65
C GLY A 134 -1.45 -12.59 9.58
N VAL A 135 -1.62 -11.75 8.56
CA VAL A 135 -2.78 -10.87 8.41
C VAL A 135 -3.79 -11.49 7.45
N VAL A 136 -5.04 -11.60 7.93
CA VAL A 136 -6.21 -11.93 7.11
C VAL A 136 -7.16 -10.74 7.17
N LEU A 137 -7.38 -10.08 6.02
CA LEU A 137 -8.30 -8.96 5.92
C LEU A 137 -9.72 -9.46 6.16
N SER A 138 -10.42 -8.81 7.09
CA SER A 138 -11.78 -9.15 7.50
C SER A 138 -12.42 -7.91 8.11
N ASP A 139 -13.75 -7.91 8.25
CA ASP A 139 -14.50 -6.74 8.72
C ASP A 139 -14.06 -6.24 10.10
N LYS A 140 -13.48 -7.12 10.93
CA LYS A 140 -12.91 -6.74 12.25
C LYS A 140 -11.75 -5.73 12.15
N HIS A 141 -11.06 -5.67 11.01
CA HIS A 141 -9.97 -4.74 10.75
C HIS A 141 -10.43 -3.53 9.93
N ARG A 142 -11.66 -3.53 9.44
CA ARG A 142 -12.13 -2.50 8.52
C ARG A 142 -12.24 -1.16 9.24
N VAL A 143 -11.66 -0.12 8.65
CA VAL A 143 -11.85 1.25 9.10
C VAL A 143 -13.25 1.67 8.67
N SER A 144 -14.11 2.04 9.61
CA SER A 144 -15.41 2.60 9.28
C SER A 144 -15.17 3.91 8.52
N ASN A 145 -15.60 3.98 7.25
CA ASN A 145 -15.63 5.24 6.52
C ASN A 145 -16.50 6.20 7.33
N LYS A 146 -15.87 7.17 8.00
CA LYS A 146 -16.60 8.28 8.58
C LYS A 146 -17.12 9.08 7.40
N THR A 147 -18.39 8.90 7.07
CA THR A 147 -19.20 9.97 6.48
C THR A 147 -18.98 11.21 7.34
N ASN A 148 -18.30 12.21 6.77
CA ASN A 148 -18.39 13.58 7.29
C ASN A 148 -19.83 14.07 7.16
#